data_AF-A0A2T0SX67-F1
#
_entry.id   AF-A0A2T0SX67-F1
#
_cell.length_a   1.000
_cell.length_b   1.000
_cell.length_c   1.000
_cell.angle_alpha   90.00
_cell.angle_beta   90.00
_cell.angle_gamma   90.00
#
_symmetry.space_group_name_H-M   'P 1'
#
loop_
_entity.id
_entity.type
_entity.pdbx_description
1 polymer ?
#
loop_
_entity_poly.entity_id
_entity_poly.type
_entity_poly.pdbx_seq_one_letter_code
_entity_poly.pdbx_strand_id
1 'polypeptide(L)'
;MIGAMYGIGSEPRPVSRTSTRVLRFLAFSMVVGWVVFIALWIHAEPPPGAPSPDELARAYESALNNRQPDGVVTLLGGPVEGSDEVAKYLVGQPHDGRWHVSVVVLDGDTFLAVNDDRGLTAHLPTTNVDGHWQVNPLVSPR
;
A
#
# COMPACT_ATOMS: atom_id res chain seq x y z
N MET A 1 -69.04 -35.84 -29.74
CA MET A 1 -68.46 -35.58 -28.39
C MET A 1 -67.01 -36.04 -28.44
N ILE A 2 -66.10 -35.08 -28.48
CA ILE A 2 -64.67 -35.25 -28.78
C ILE A 2 -63.93 -35.31 -27.44
N GLY A 3 -63.01 -36.26 -27.32
CA GLY A 3 -62.17 -36.45 -26.15
C GLY A 3 -60.87 -35.64 -26.17
N ALA A 4 -60.20 -35.73 -25.02
CA ALA A 4 -58.76 -35.65 -24.79
C ALA A 4 -58.04 -34.28 -24.71
N MET A 5 -57.20 -34.20 -23.65
CA MET A 5 -55.87 -33.56 -23.56
C MET A 5 -55.83 -32.02 -23.58
N TYR A 6 -55.29 -31.31 -22.60
CA TYR A 6 -53.93 -31.44 -22.06
C TYR A 6 -53.91 -31.02 -20.57
N GLY A 7 -53.67 -31.98 -19.68
CA GLY A 7 -53.07 -31.68 -18.38
C GLY A 7 -51.59 -31.45 -18.61
N ILE A 8 -51.14 -30.20 -18.54
CA ILE A 8 -49.72 -29.87 -18.48
C ILE A 8 -49.20 -30.44 -17.16
N GLY A 9 -48.60 -31.62 -17.23
CA GLY A 9 -47.87 -32.22 -16.13
C GLY A 9 -46.73 -31.29 -15.73
N SER A 10 -46.94 -30.51 -14.69
CA SER A 10 -45.88 -29.89 -13.92
C SER A 10 -45.17 -30.99 -13.15
N GLU A 11 -44.25 -31.69 -13.81
CA GLU A 11 -43.34 -32.59 -13.11
C GLU A 11 -42.62 -31.79 -12.01
N PRO A 12 -42.76 -32.18 -10.72
CA PRO A 12 -41.95 -31.59 -9.68
C PRO A 12 -40.52 -32.04 -9.92
N ARG A 13 -39.68 -31.13 -10.45
CA ARG A 13 -38.25 -31.40 -10.62
C ARG A 13 -37.70 -31.91 -9.29
N PRO A 14 -36.97 -33.04 -9.26
CA PRO A 14 -36.38 -33.53 -8.03
C PRO A 14 -35.42 -32.45 -7.51
N VAL A 15 -35.80 -31.80 -6.41
CA VAL A 15 -34.94 -30.86 -5.72
C VAL A 15 -33.80 -31.68 -5.15
N SER A 16 -32.68 -31.66 -5.88
CA SER A 16 -31.42 -32.31 -5.52
C SER A 16 -30.95 -31.81 -4.15
N ARG A 17 -31.32 -32.52 -3.08
CA ARG A 17 -30.85 -32.26 -1.70
C ARG A 17 -29.33 -32.28 -1.59
N THR A 18 -28.65 -32.98 -2.50
CA THR A 18 -27.18 -33.08 -2.56
C THR A 18 -26.55 -31.78 -3.08
N SER A 19 -27.23 -31.08 -4.01
CA SER A 19 -26.75 -29.82 -4.60
C SER A 19 -26.55 -28.73 -3.54
N THR A 20 -27.44 -28.63 -2.54
CA THR A 20 -27.34 -27.58 -1.52
C THR A 20 -26.13 -27.75 -0.60
N ARG A 21 -25.73 -28.99 -0.28
CA ARG A 21 -24.55 -29.24 0.57
C ARG A 21 -23.25 -28.94 -0.17
N VAL A 22 -23.15 -29.39 -1.43
CA VAL A 22 -21.98 -29.12 -2.28
C VAL A 22 -21.84 -27.63 -2.56
N LEU A 23 -22.96 -26.94 -2.84
CA LEU A 23 -22.96 -25.49 -3.08
C LEU A 23 -22.50 -24.71 -1.83
N ARG A 24 -22.95 -25.10 -0.63
CA ARG A 24 -22.48 -24.50 0.63
C ARG A 24 -21.00 -24.72 0.86
N PHE A 25 -20.50 -25.91 0.56
CA PHE A 25 -19.09 -26.24 0.70
C PHE A 25 -18.23 -25.43 -0.29
N LEU A 26 -18.67 -25.30 -1.55
CA LEU A 26 -18.00 -24.47 -2.54
C LEU A 26 -18.00 -22.98 -2.17
N ALA A 27 -19.15 -22.46 -1.70
CA ALA A 27 -19.24 -21.08 -1.24
C ALA A 27 -18.30 -20.81 -0.05
N PHE A 28 -18.26 -21.73 0.92
CA PHE A 28 -17.35 -21.62 2.07
C PHE A 28 -15.88 -21.69 1.63
N SER A 29 -15.51 -22.66 0.78
CA SER A 29 -14.14 -22.76 0.25
C SER A 29 -13.73 -21.53 -0.56
N MET A 30 -14.65 -20.91 -1.30
CA MET A 30 -14.39 -19.67 -2.03
C MET A 30 -14.09 -18.51 -1.08
N VAL A 31 -14.86 -18.38 0.01
CA VAL A 31 -14.61 -17.34 1.03
C VAL A 31 -13.27 -17.59 1.73
N VAL A 32 -12.97 -18.83 2.13
CA VAL A 32 -11.69 -19.17 2.75
C VAL A 32 -10.52 -18.89 1.79
N GLY A 33 -10.65 -19.30 0.52
CA GLY A 33 -9.66 -19.02 -0.51
C GLY A 33 -9.44 -17.53 -0.73
N TRP A 34 -10.52 -16.74 -0.72
CA TRP A 34 -10.45 -15.27 -0.83
C TRP A 34 -9.75 -14.62 0.37
N VAL A 35 -10.05 -15.08 1.60
CA VAL A 35 -9.36 -14.60 2.81
C VAL A 35 -7.87 -14.93 2.77
N VAL A 36 -7.51 -16.16 2.39
CA VAL A 36 -6.10 -16.56 2.23
C VAL A 36 -5.41 -15.73 1.15
N PHE A 37 -6.09 -15.46 0.03
CA PHE A 37 -5.56 -14.62 -1.04
C PHE A 37 -5.27 -13.20 -0.56
N ILE A 38 -6.19 -12.58 0.19
CA ILE A 38 -5.98 -11.26 0.80
C ILE A 38 -4.83 -11.29 1.81
N ALA A 39 -4.77 -12.29 2.68
CA ALA A 39 -3.70 -12.40 3.67
C ALA A 39 -2.32 -12.53 3.02
N LEU A 40 -2.21 -13.28 1.92
CA LEU A 40 -0.97 -13.41 1.16
C LEU A 40 -0.59 -12.09 0.47
N TRP A 41 -1.57 -11.34 -0.04
CA TRP A 41 -1.33 -10.02 -0.63
C TRP A 41 -0.84 -9.00 0.41
N ILE A 42 -1.48 -8.94 1.58
CA ILE A 42 -1.05 -8.06 2.67
C ILE A 42 0.36 -8.43 3.17
N HIS A 43 0.67 -9.73 3.26
CA HIS A 43 2.00 -10.17 3.70
C HIS A 43 3.11 -9.90 2.66
N ALA A 44 2.76 -9.76 1.39
CA ALA A 44 3.71 -9.49 0.33
C ALA A 44 4.14 -8.01 0.27
N GLU A 45 3.41 -7.10 0.92
CA GLU A 45 3.83 -5.71 1.03
C GLU A 45 4.97 -5.60 2.07
N PRO A 46 6.18 -5.18 1.65
CA PRO A 46 7.26 -4.96 2.61
C PRO A 46 6.83 -3.88 3.61
N PRO A 47 7.18 -4.03 4.91
CA PRO A 47 6.86 -3.04 5.91
C PRO A 47 7.42 -1.68 5.50
N PRO A 48 6.66 -0.58 5.68
CA PRO A 48 7.09 0.73 5.24
C PRO A 48 8.41 1.13 5.93
N GLY A 49 9.26 1.86 5.20
CA GLY A 49 10.55 2.36 5.70
C GLY A 49 11.75 1.45 5.44
N ALA A 50 12.86 1.78 6.08
CA ALA A 50 14.16 1.14 5.90
C ALA A 50 14.76 0.66 7.23
N PRO A 51 15.64 -0.35 7.25
CA PRO A 51 16.18 -0.91 8.51
C PRO A 51 17.19 0.02 9.21
N SER A 52 17.65 1.10 8.55
CA SER A 52 18.49 2.13 9.16
C SER A 52 18.21 3.52 8.58
N PRO A 53 18.57 4.61 9.28
CA PRO A 53 18.43 5.97 8.76
C PRO A 53 19.22 6.21 7.47
N ASP A 54 20.43 5.63 7.36
CA ASP A 54 21.27 5.79 6.18
C ASP A 54 20.69 5.06 4.96
N GLU A 55 20.09 3.89 5.18
CA GLU A 55 19.37 3.18 4.12
C GLU A 55 18.10 3.92 3.72
N LEU A 56 17.39 4.53 4.67
CA LEU A 56 16.26 5.41 4.39
C LEU A 56 16.69 6.59 3.50
N ALA A 57 17.80 7.26 3.83
CA ALA A 57 18.32 8.38 3.04
C ALA A 57 18.66 7.96 1.60
N ARG A 58 19.37 6.83 1.43
CA ARG A 58 19.72 6.32 0.09
C ARG A 58 18.49 5.91 -0.72
N ALA A 59 17.54 5.23 -0.09
CA ALA A 59 16.30 4.82 -0.74
C ALA A 59 15.48 6.04 -1.18
N TYR A 60 15.37 7.05 -0.30
CA TYR A 60 14.65 8.29 -0.57
C TYR A 60 15.32 9.12 -1.66
N GLU A 61 16.66 9.26 -1.63
CA GLU A 61 17.45 9.91 -2.69
C GLU A 61 17.23 9.23 -4.04
N SER A 62 17.31 7.89 -4.07
CA SER A 62 17.09 7.11 -5.27
C SER A 62 15.67 7.30 -5.82
N ALA A 63 14.66 7.26 -4.96
CA ALA A 63 13.26 7.43 -5.37
C ALA A 63 12.99 8.82 -5.96
N LEU A 64 13.53 9.89 -5.34
CA LEU A 64 13.43 11.26 -5.84
C LEU A 64 14.13 11.43 -7.20
N ASN A 65 15.38 10.98 -7.30
CA ASN A 65 16.18 11.12 -8.53
C ASN A 65 15.63 10.29 -9.70
N ASN A 66 15.06 9.11 -9.43
CA ASN A 66 14.44 8.26 -10.45
C ASN A 66 12.98 8.63 -10.75
N ARG A 67 12.44 9.67 -10.09
CA ARG A 67 11.05 10.11 -10.19
C ARG A 67 10.03 8.98 -9.97
N GLN A 68 10.29 8.16 -8.97
CA GLN A 68 9.45 7.01 -8.60
C GLN A 68 8.56 7.38 -7.42
N PRO A 69 7.33 7.86 -7.65
CA PRO A 69 6.44 8.25 -6.57
C PRO A 69 6.13 7.08 -5.63
N ASP A 70 5.94 5.88 -6.17
CA ASP A 70 5.67 4.68 -5.38
C ASP A 70 6.81 4.36 -4.40
N GLY A 71 8.06 4.58 -4.84
CA GLY A 71 9.24 4.41 -3.99
C GLY A 71 9.37 5.45 -2.88
N VAL A 72 8.77 6.65 -3.05
CA VAL A 72 8.66 7.64 -1.98
C VAL A 72 7.55 7.23 -1.01
N VAL A 73 6.40 6.76 -1.52
CA VAL A 73 5.26 6.33 -0.70
C VAL A 73 5.64 5.19 0.26
N THR A 74 6.41 4.20 -0.19
CA THR A 74 6.83 3.09 0.67
C THR A 74 7.77 3.48 1.81
N LEU A 75 8.37 4.68 1.74
CA LEU A 75 9.27 5.23 2.76
C LEU A 75 8.56 6.20 3.70
N LEU A 76 7.34 6.63 3.36
CA LEU A 76 6.49 7.46 4.20
C LEU A 76 5.79 6.60 5.26
N GLY A 77 5.75 7.11 6.48
CA GLY A 77 5.12 6.43 7.60
C GLY A 77 3.59 6.59 7.61
N GLY A 78 2.89 5.45 7.60
CA GLY A 78 1.46 5.34 7.81
C GLY A 78 0.58 5.64 6.58
N PRO A 79 -0.70 5.25 6.61
CA PRO A 79 -1.68 5.61 5.59
C PRO A 79 -2.01 7.10 5.73
N VAL A 80 -1.22 7.95 5.08
CA VAL A 80 -1.48 9.38 5.03
C VAL A 80 -2.40 9.61 3.85
N GLU A 81 -3.64 10.00 4.11
CA GLU A 81 -4.59 10.36 3.06
C GLU A 81 -3.94 11.47 2.19
N GLY A 82 -3.71 11.18 0.90
CA GLY A 82 -2.96 12.07 0.00
C GLY A 82 -1.44 11.79 -0.13
N SER A 83 -0.91 10.71 0.45
CA SER A 83 0.51 10.31 0.31
C SER A 83 0.94 10.18 -1.15
N ASP A 84 0.08 9.63 -2.00
CA ASP A 84 0.32 9.49 -3.43
C ASP A 84 0.44 10.84 -4.14
N GLU A 85 -0.38 11.82 -3.73
CA GLU A 85 -0.39 13.17 -4.31
C GLU A 85 0.84 13.94 -3.86
N VAL A 86 1.23 13.81 -2.59
CA VAL A 86 2.46 14.37 -2.04
C VAL A 86 3.69 13.74 -2.72
N ALA A 87 3.73 12.42 -2.86
CA ALA A 87 4.83 11.74 -3.54
C ALA A 87 4.95 12.17 -5.01
N LYS A 88 3.83 12.23 -5.74
CA LYS A 88 3.77 12.75 -7.12
C LYS A 88 4.23 14.21 -7.21
N TYR A 89 3.84 15.02 -6.23
CA TYR A 89 4.28 16.42 -6.15
C TYR A 89 5.78 16.52 -5.93
N LEU A 90 6.34 15.77 -4.97
CA LEU A 90 7.76 15.78 -4.64
C LEU A 90 8.65 15.33 -5.80
N VAL A 91 8.30 14.22 -6.47
CA VAL A 91 9.05 13.77 -7.65
C VAL A 91 8.82 14.64 -8.88
N GLY A 92 7.69 15.35 -8.92
CA GLY A 92 7.28 16.24 -10.02
C GLY A 92 7.81 17.67 -9.89
N GLN A 93 8.41 18.05 -8.75
CA GLN A 93 8.94 19.39 -8.58
C GLN A 93 10.07 19.66 -9.59
N PRO A 94 10.01 20.79 -10.33
CA PRO A 94 11.11 21.20 -11.18
C PRO A 94 12.33 21.53 -10.32
N HIS A 95 13.39 20.75 -10.47
CA HIS A 95 14.67 20.94 -9.81
C HIS A 95 15.77 20.89 -10.88
N ASP A 96 16.74 21.80 -10.75
CA ASP A 96 17.90 21.84 -11.63
C ASP A 96 19.04 21.09 -10.93
N GLY A 97 19.07 19.77 -11.05
CA GLY A 97 20.11 18.97 -10.40
C GLY A 97 19.70 17.57 -10.00
N ARG A 98 20.52 16.93 -9.16
CA ARG A 98 20.11 15.74 -8.40
C ARG A 98 19.73 16.13 -6.98
N TRP A 99 18.73 15.45 -6.44
CA TRP A 99 18.48 15.48 -5.01
C TRP A 99 19.62 14.78 -4.29
N HIS A 100 20.08 15.36 -3.19
CA HIS A 100 21.01 14.72 -2.27
C HIS A 100 20.35 14.59 -0.91
N VAL A 101 20.35 13.38 -0.34
CA VAL A 101 19.66 13.13 0.93
C VAL A 101 20.64 12.58 1.93
N SER A 102 20.68 13.21 3.11
CA SER A 102 21.59 12.86 4.19
C SER A 102 20.86 12.77 5.52
N VAL A 103 21.39 11.97 6.44
CA VAL A 103 20.86 11.86 7.80
C VAL A 103 21.48 12.96 8.65
N VAL A 104 20.63 13.70 9.36
CA VAL A 104 21.06 14.77 10.27
C VAL A 104 20.40 14.54 11.62
N VAL A 105 21.18 14.65 12.69
CA VAL A 105 20.67 14.60 14.06
C VAL A 105 20.61 16.02 14.61
N LEU A 106 19.42 16.49 14.95
CA LEU A 106 19.16 17.83 15.50
C LEU A 106 18.46 17.64 16.85
N ASP A 107 19.01 18.21 17.92
CA ASP A 107 18.45 18.14 19.28
C ASP A 107 18.13 16.72 19.80
N GLY A 108 18.86 15.72 19.28
CA GLY A 108 18.65 14.31 19.63
C GLY A 108 17.63 13.57 18.76
N ASP A 109 16.95 14.28 17.87
CA ASP A 109 16.01 13.74 16.90
C ASP A 109 16.69 13.54 15.53
N THR A 110 16.32 12.45 14.84
CA THR A 110 16.85 12.10 13.52
C THR A 110 15.97 12.68 12.41
N PHE A 111 16.59 13.38 11.47
CA PHE A 111 15.95 13.98 10.30
C PHE A 111 16.64 13.54 9.02
N LEU A 112 15.91 13.56 7.91
CA LEU A 112 16.48 13.55 6.57
C LEU A 112 16.63 14.98 6.08
N ALA A 113 17.86 15.40 5.84
CA ALA A 113 18.14 16.63 5.12
C ALA A 113 18.13 16.33 3.62
N VAL A 114 17.11 16.82 2.92
CA VAL A 114 16.98 16.78 1.47
C VAL A 114 17.53 18.10 0.91
N ASN A 115 18.62 18.00 0.17
CA ASN A 115 19.29 19.11 -0.48
C ASN A 115 19.04 19.06 -1.98
N ASP A 116 18.84 20.23 -2.59
CA ASP A 116 19.04 20.41 -4.03
C ASP A 116 20.46 20.96 -4.30
N ASP A 117 20.90 20.89 -5.57
CA ASP A 117 22.19 21.45 -6.01
C ASP A 117 22.28 22.98 -5.87
N ARG A 118 21.18 23.65 -5.49
CA ARG A 118 21.12 25.10 -5.22
C ARG A 118 21.30 25.42 -3.73
N GLY A 119 21.46 24.39 -2.88
CA GLY A 119 21.66 24.53 -1.44
C GLY A 119 20.38 24.75 -0.64
N LEU A 120 19.20 24.49 -1.22
CA LEU A 120 17.95 24.43 -0.46
C LEU A 120 17.91 23.13 0.34
N THR A 121 17.94 23.25 1.67
CA THR A 121 17.85 22.12 2.60
C THR A 121 16.46 22.06 3.22
N ALA A 122 15.73 20.98 2.97
CA ALA A 122 14.51 20.64 3.70
C ALA A 122 14.82 19.54 4.73
N HIS A 123 14.40 19.74 5.98
CA HIS A 123 14.54 18.73 7.03
C HIS A 123 13.21 18.00 7.20
N LEU A 124 13.21 16.71 6.87
CA LEU A 124 12.05 15.83 7.02
C LEU A 124 12.21 15.02 8.31
N PRO A 125 11.26 15.09 9.25
CA PRO A 125 11.32 14.32 10.48
C PRO A 125 11.23 12.83 10.18
N THR A 126 12.03 12.03 10.89
CA THR A 126 11.98 10.57 10.79
C THR A 126 11.48 9.95 12.07
N THR A 127 10.91 8.76 11.96
CA THR A 127 10.46 7.97 13.10
C THR A 127 10.91 6.53 12.93
N ASN A 128 11.22 5.86 14.03
CA ASN A 128 11.45 4.42 14.04
C ASN A 128 10.16 3.74 14.51
N VAL A 129 9.57 2.90 13.65
CA VAL A 129 8.38 2.11 13.94
C VAL A 129 8.76 0.64 13.75
N ASP A 130 8.69 -0.15 14.82
CA ASP A 130 9.00 -1.59 14.80
C ASP A 130 10.36 -1.95 14.18
N GLY A 131 11.37 -1.10 14.37
CA GLY A 131 12.72 -1.29 13.81
C GLY A 131 12.91 -0.75 12.40
N HIS A 132 11.87 -0.20 11.78
CA HIS A 132 11.92 0.43 10.46
C HIS A 132 11.86 1.96 10.59
N TRP A 133 12.82 2.63 9.97
CA TRP A 133 12.90 4.08 9.85
C TRP A 133 12.04 4.56 8.70
N GLN A 134 11.16 5.52 8.98
CA GLN A 134 10.22 6.09 8.03
C GLN A 134 10.28 7.62 8.08
N VAL A 135 10.00 8.27 6.96
CA VAL A 135 9.75 9.72 6.91
C VAL A 135 8.36 9.96 7.49
N ASN A 136 8.24 10.84 8.48
CA ASN A 136 6.96 11.17 9.08
C ASN A 136 6.42 12.47 8.47
N PRO A 137 5.41 12.43 7.58
CA PRO A 137 4.87 13.64 6.97
C PRO A 137 3.94 14.43 7.90
N LEU A 138 3.61 13.92 9.08
CA LEU A 138 2.58 14.50 9.97
C LEU A 138 3.14 15.33 11.13
N VAL A 139 4.45 15.44 11.29
CA VAL A 139 5.02 16.21 12.42
C VAL A 139 5.15 17.67 12.04
N SER A 140 4.31 18.51 12.66
CA SER A 140 4.64 19.93 12.80
C SER A 140 5.87 20.04 13.70
N PRO A 141 6.90 20.82 13.33
CA PRO A 141 8.05 21.05 14.20
C PRO A 141 7.54 21.59 15.56
N ARG A 142 8.04 21.01 16.65
CA ARG A 142 7.78 21.51 18.01
C ARG A 142 8.54 22.79 18.27
#